data_AF-A0A1M2V3E8-F1
#
_entry.id   AF-A0A1M2V3E8-F1
#
_cell.length_a   1.000
_cell.length_b   1.000
_cell.length_c   1.000
_cell.angle_alpha   90.00
_cell.angle_beta   90.00
_cell.angle_gamma   90.00
#
_symmetry.space_group_name_H-M   'P 1'
#
loop_
_entity.id
_entity.type
_entity.pdbx_description
1 polymer ?
#
loop_
_entity_poly.entity_id
_entity_poly.type
_entity_poly.pdbx_seq_one_letter_code
_entity_poly.pdbx_strand_id
1 'polypeptide(L)'
;MPALFQECRSIVRFGGVPPETIRPYVRHIKYIRAFFKIEEAYAAGYFNGIMVPMPLVDSSGNRIIKIPPPPPFGLELDYLPNVCAVTFLRCAGGVLWSAFMKCLEYPNVTSISINKDSAWICIPPPLTPSDLSLASHGCRLTEFTYTPCQWRETQSRLRKTNLQPAHARERSYLHALVLAMSDTAESLTLPLETAPLLEMANKDWPRMRTLSLIGRYTHPDQCRIIPLLLLRMPNLRSLSIKVMQCEGMWRPPLLKELPDTSYCLRSLTISYPNPADPIFSWVGDGLTSLSLRDSPRHYFRSRYSYRALPVIFPILSASECLAILKRISAPRLSILELVYQADAAEDELLQYLSRAFPLLEELELHRYKGSIKESVPYLHIAHSLMLIKYLRALYLNVDITESSYQFGNPGADLEKARSERGLELVSVLQSGAYFEYVALPLHIRSAGIWILYHPAWSPNGTVERNSPYAM
;
A
#
# COMPACT_ATOMS: atom_id res chain seq x y z
N MET A 1 -23.15 21.13 14.86
CA MET A 1 -21.78 20.59 15.07
C MET A 1 -21.78 19.05 15.22
N PRO A 2 -21.85 18.25 14.13
CA PRO A 2 -21.72 16.77 14.23
C PRO A 2 -20.46 16.18 13.54
N ALA A 3 -19.77 16.93 12.67
CA ALA A 3 -18.65 16.39 11.88
C ALA A 3 -17.36 16.16 12.68
N LEU A 4 -17.20 16.81 13.84
CA LEU A 4 -15.94 16.82 14.59
C LEU A 4 -15.68 15.54 15.41
N PHE A 5 -16.64 14.63 15.56
CA PHE A 5 -16.55 13.47 16.47
C PHE A 5 -16.79 12.10 15.82
N GLN A 6 -16.61 11.97 14.50
CA GLN A 6 -16.80 10.68 13.81
C GLN A 6 -15.72 9.64 14.15
N GLU A 7 -14.53 10.09 14.55
CA GLU A 7 -13.37 9.25 14.85
C GLU A 7 -13.00 9.35 16.33
N CYS A 8 -12.83 8.19 16.97
CA CYS A 8 -12.28 8.09 18.32
C CYS A 8 -10.96 7.32 18.31
N ARG A 9 -9.97 7.80 19.07
CA ARG A 9 -8.71 7.10 19.32
C ARG A 9 -8.76 6.48 20.71
N SER A 10 -8.82 5.16 20.78
CA SER A 10 -8.72 4.45 22.06
C SER A 10 -7.25 4.14 22.35
N ILE A 11 -6.72 4.73 23.42
CA ILE A 11 -5.39 4.44 23.97
C ILE A 11 -5.61 3.58 25.21
N VAL A 12 -5.30 2.28 25.10
CA VAL A 12 -5.53 1.24 26.13
C VAL A 12 -4.96 1.60 27.53
N ARG A 13 -4.03 2.54 27.64
CA ARG A 13 -3.46 2.97 28.94
C ARG A 13 -4.39 3.85 29.77
N PHE A 14 -5.42 4.45 29.16
CA PHE A 14 -6.30 5.41 29.83
C PHE A 14 -7.77 4.98 29.90
N GLY A 15 -8.16 3.83 29.31
CA GLY A 15 -9.51 3.29 29.44
C GLY A 15 -10.62 4.31 29.17
N GLY A 16 -10.33 5.32 28.35
CA GLY A 16 -11.18 6.49 28.22
C GLY A 16 -12.33 6.15 27.30
N VAL A 17 -13.41 5.61 27.85
CA VAL A 17 -14.69 5.62 27.15
C VAL A 17 -15.02 7.09 26.90
N PRO A 18 -15.28 7.48 25.64
CA PRO A 18 -15.70 8.84 25.31
C PRO A 18 -16.84 9.33 26.22
N PRO A 19 -16.92 10.63 26.58
CA PRO A 19 -18.08 11.16 27.29
C PRO A 19 -19.40 10.71 26.66
N GLU A 20 -20.41 10.43 27.49
CA GLU A 20 -21.71 9.91 27.03
C GLU A 20 -22.33 10.73 25.90
N THR A 21 -22.14 12.05 25.96
CA THR A 21 -22.61 13.00 24.95
C THR A 21 -22.03 12.77 23.56
N ILE A 22 -20.83 12.15 23.45
CA ILE A 22 -20.18 11.93 22.16
C ILE A 22 -20.28 10.48 21.66
N ARG A 23 -20.59 9.52 22.52
CA ARG A 23 -20.67 8.08 22.18
C ARG A 23 -21.58 7.77 20.98
N PRO A 24 -22.79 8.37 20.84
CA PRO A 24 -23.65 8.09 19.69
C PRO A 24 -23.09 8.57 18.35
N TYR A 25 -22.11 9.48 18.34
CA TYR A 25 -21.55 10.04 17.12
C TYR A 25 -20.29 9.32 16.62
N VAL A 26 -19.69 8.47 17.47
CA VAL A 26 -18.49 7.71 17.12
C VAL A 26 -18.86 6.61 16.12
N ARG A 27 -18.27 6.68 14.93
CA ARG A 27 -18.42 5.67 13.85
C ARG A 27 -17.17 4.84 13.68
N HIS A 28 -16.00 5.46 13.86
CA HIS A 28 -14.70 4.83 13.63
C HIS A 28 -13.87 4.81 14.91
N ILE A 29 -13.29 3.66 15.22
CA ILE A 29 -12.35 3.51 16.33
C ILE A 29 -10.97 3.14 15.80
N LYS A 30 -9.96 3.87 16.27
CA LYS A 30 -8.55 3.53 16.08
C LYS A 30 -7.95 3.05 17.38
N TYR A 31 -7.51 1.80 17.41
CA TYR A 31 -6.74 1.20 18.50
C TYR A 31 -5.26 1.40 18.25
N ILE A 32 -4.60 2.13 19.15
CA ILE A 32 -3.18 2.47 19.04
C ILE A 32 -2.43 1.92 20.25
N ARG A 33 -2.13 0.61 20.27
CA ARG A 33 -1.16 -0.01 21.20
C ARG A 33 -0.97 -1.51 20.99
N ALA A 34 0.16 -1.99 21.51
CA ALA A 34 0.48 -3.40 21.69
C ALA A 34 -0.42 -4.06 22.76
N PHE A 35 -0.96 -5.26 22.46
CA PHE A 35 -1.67 -6.11 23.43
C PHE A 35 -0.74 -6.64 24.55
N PHE A 36 0.57 -6.51 24.35
CA PHE A 36 1.64 -6.85 25.28
C PHE A 36 2.58 -5.66 25.43
N LYS A 37 3.38 -5.57 26.49
CA LYS A 37 4.46 -4.56 26.49
C LYS A 37 5.45 -4.86 25.36
N ILE A 38 6.09 -3.82 24.80
CA ILE A 38 7.03 -4.04 23.70
C ILE A 38 8.23 -4.88 24.16
N GLU A 39 8.61 -4.74 25.43
CA GLU A 39 9.62 -5.54 26.11
C GLU A 39 9.19 -7.00 26.30
N GLU A 40 7.90 -7.25 26.54
CA GLU A 40 7.32 -8.61 26.63
C GLU A 40 7.22 -9.26 25.26
N ALA A 41 6.86 -8.49 24.23
CA ALA A 41 6.92 -8.91 22.84
C ALA A 41 8.37 -9.28 22.47
N TYR A 42 9.35 -8.42 22.75
CA TYR A 42 10.77 -8.70 22.50
C TYR A 42 11.29 -9.88 23.32
N ALA A 43 10.92 -10.00 24.60
CA ALA A 43 11.30 -11.11 25.46
C ALA A 43 10.72 -12.45 24.97
N ALA A 44 9.54 -12.44 24.37
CA ALA A 44 8.96 -13.59 23.69
C ALA A 44 9.49 -13.80 22.25
N GLY A 45 10.55 -13.08 21.88
CA GLY A 45 11.20 -13.16 20.58
C GLY A 45 10.54 -12.31 19.49
N TYR A 46 9.47 -11.56 19.75
CA TYR A 46 8.76 -10.82 18.71
C TYR A 46 9.35 -9.44 18.44
N PHE A 47 9.74 -9.18 17.20
CA PHE A 47 10.14 -7.85 16.76
C PHE A 47 9.35 -7.44 15.51
N ASN A 48 8.53 -6.39 15.62
CA ASN A 48 7.65 -5.89 14.55
C ASN A 48 6.76 -6.99 13.92
N GLY A 49 6.18 -7.86 14.74
CA GLY A 49 5.32 -8.96 14.25
C GLY A 49 6.07 -10.16 13.67
N ILE A 50 7.41 -10.19 13.75
CA ILE A 50 8.24 -11.33 13.32
C ILE A 50 8.79 -12.05 14.54
N MET A 51 8.67 -13.38 14.58
CA MET A 51 9.28 -14.23 15.61
C MET A 51 10.78 -14.37 15.36
N VAL A 52 11.58 -13.83 16.27
CA VAL A 52 13.03 -14.00 16.38
C VAL A 52 13.30 -15.14 17.35
N PRO A 53 13.98 -16.22 16.95
CA PRO A 53 14.44 -17.21 17.89
C PRO A 53 15.64 -16.62 18.64
N MET A 54 15.36 -15.87 19.72
CA MET A 54 16.33 -15.73 20.80
C MET A 54 16.21 -16.98 21.68
N PRO A 55 17.33 -17.55 22.18
CA PRO A 55 17.22 -18.55 23.22
C PRO A 55 16.53 -17.89 24.43
N LEU A 56 15.34 -18.39 24.78
CA LEU A 56 14.51 -17.93 25.89
C LEU A 56 15.14 -18.38 27.21
N VAL A 57 16.34 -17.91 27.50
CA VAL A 57 17.04 -18.14 28.76
C VAL A 57 17.64 -16.83 29.23
N ASP A 58 17.33 -16.46 30.47
CA ASP A 58 18.07 -15.39 31.15
C ASP A 58 19.55 -15.79 31.28
N SER A 59 20.39 -14.88 31.80
CA SER A 59 21.81 -15.13 32.07
C SER A 59 22.07 -16.30 33.06
N SER A 60 21.01 -16.95 33.56
CA SER A 60 21.01 -18.06 34.50
C SER A 60 20.47 -19.37 33.92
N GLY A 61 20.10 -19.41 32.62
CA GLY A 61 19.63 -20.64 31.97
C GLY A 61 18.18 -21.03 32.27
N ASN A 62 17.38 -20.13 32.87
CA ASN A 62 15.96 -20.38 33.15
C ASN A 62 15.05 -19.95 32.01
N ARG A 63 14.06 -20.79 31.65
CA ARG A 63 13.02 -20.46 30.65
C ARG A 63 12.30 -19.15 31.05
N ILE A 64 12.34 -18.16 30.17
CA ILE A 64 11.77 -16.83 30.41
C ILE A 64 10.22 -16.88 30.46
N ILE A 65 9.69 -16.53 31.65
CA ILE A 65 8.49 -15.75 32.00
C ILE A 65 7.18 -16.08 31.26
N LYS A 66 6.15 -16.55 32.01
CA LYS A 66 4.74 -16.55 31.58
C LYS A 66 4.34 -15.14 31.16
N ILE A 67 4.06 -14.95 29.88
CA ILE A 67 3.48 -13.70 29.38
C ILE A 67 2.13 -13.52 30.10
N PRO A 68 1.89 -12.38 30.79
CA PRO A 68 0.61 -12.13 31.43
C PRO A 68 -0.52 -12.15 30.37
N PRO A 69 -1.74 -12.58 30.72
CA PRO A 69 -2.85 -12.54 29.79
C PRO A 69 -3.05 -11.10 29.30
N PRO A 70 -3.30 -10.90 28.00
CA PRO A 70 -3.56 -9.58 27.45
C PRO A 70 -4.80 -8.97 28.14
N PRO A 71 -4.87 -7.63 28.28
CA PRO A 71 -6.05 -6.99 28.83
C PRO A 71 -7.28 -7.32 27.96
N PRO A 72 -8.49 -7.39 28.56
CA PRO A 72 -9.71 -7.63 27.80
C PRO A 72 -9.89 -6.54 26.75
N PHE A 73 -10.15 -6.95 25.51
CA PHE A 73 -10.42 -6.06 24.39
C PHE A 73 -11.92 -5.89 24.20
N GLY A 74 -12.35 -4.70 23.77
CA GLY A 74 -13.70 -4.49 23.26
C GLY A 74 -14.74 -4.13 24.32
N LEU A 75 -14.33 -3.84 25.57
CA LEU A 75 -15.23 -3.27 26.58
C LEU A 75 -15.73 -1.90 26.15
N GLU A 76 -14.87 -1.09 25.53
CA GLU A 76 -15.24 0.20 24.96
C GLU A 76 -16.28 0.10 23.82
N LEU A 77 -16.35 -1.04 23.11
CA LEU A 77 -17.34 -1.24 22.04
C LEU A 77 -18.76 -1.37 22.60
N ASP A 78 -18.92 -1.89 23.82
CA ASP A 78 -20.22 -1.97 24.51
C ASP A 78 -20.84 -0.57 24.73
N TYR A 79 -19.99 0.46 24.86
CA TYR A 79 -20.43 1.84 25.08
C TYR A 79 -20.59 2.63 23.79
N LEU A 80 -20.24 2.06 22.64
CA LEU A 80 -20.17 2.77 21.37
C LEU A 80 -21.11 2.09 20.35
N PRO A 81 -22.43 2.30 20.48
CA PRO A 81 -23.45 1.52 19.77
C PRO A 81 -23.43 1.73 18.25
N ASN A 82 -22.75 2.77 17.80
CA ASN A 82 -22.83 3.30 16.45
C ASN A 82 -21.55 3.06 15.63
N VAL A 83 -20.60 2.31 16.18
CA VAL A 83 -19.32 1.98 15.56
C VAL A 83 -19.53 1.01 14.41
N CYS A 84 -19.00 1.38 13.25
CA CYS A 84 -18.99 0.55 12.06
C CYS A 84 -17.60 0.19 11.53
N ALA A 85 -16.56 0.94 11.94
CA ALA A 85 -15.19 0.67 11.51
C ALA A 85 -14.21 0.57 12.69
N VAL A 86 -13.36 -0.45 12.66
CA VAL A 86 -12.30 -0.68 13.66
C VAL A 86 -10.94 -0.76 12.97
N THR A 87 -9.98 0.05 13.41
CA THR A 87 -8.61 0.05 12.86
C THR A 87 -7.57 -0.24 13.95
N PHE A 88 -6.70 -1.20 13.72
CA PHE A 88 -5.58 -1.56 14.58
C PHE A 88 -4.27 -0.96 14.06
N LEU A 89 -3.70 -0.02 14.79
CA LEU A 89 -2.50 0.74 14.42
C LEU A 89 -1.38 0.54 15.45
N ARG A 90 -0.17 0.26 14.98
CA ARG A 90 1.02 0.14 15.84
C ARG A 90 0.82 -0.84 17.00
N CYS A 91 0.11 -1.94 16.75
CA CYS A 91 -0.09 -3.01 17.71
C CYS A 91 1.17 -3.87 17.75
N ALA A 92 2.21 -3.42 18.47
CA ALA A 92 3.43 -4.21 18.61
C ALA A 92 3.11 -5.58 19.23
N GLY A 93 3.74 -6.64 18.72
CA GLY A 93 3.39 -8.02 19.05
C GLY A 93 2.21 -8.56 18.23
N GLY A 94 1.36 -7.69 17.66
CA GLY A 94 0.32 -7.97 16.67
C GLY A 94 -1.12 -7.81 17.16
N VAL A 95 -2.11 -8.21 16.35
CA VAL A 95 -3.54 -8.26 16.75
C VAL A 95 -3.94 -9.68 17.13
N LEU A 96 -4.61 -9.85 18.28
CA LEU A 96 -5.11 -11.14 18.75
C LEU A 96 -6.37 -11.55 17.99
N TRP A 97 -6.51 -12.85 17.71
CA TRP A 97 -7.72 -13.38 17.07
C TRP A 97 -8.97 -13.16 17.92
N SER A 98 -8.87 -13.26 19.25
CA SER A 98 -9.99 -12.96 20.16
C SER A 98 -10.47 -11.52 20.07
N ALA A 99 -9.56 -10.56 19.89
CA ALA A 99 -9.94 -9.15 19.68
C ALA A 99 -10.69 -8.98 18.35
N PHE A 100 -10.25 -9.69 17.31
CA PHE A 100 -10.95 -9.71 16.03
C PHE A 100 -12.35 -10.33 16.14
N MET A 101 -12.48 -11.50 16.78
CA MET A 101 -13.78 -12.14 17.02
C MET A 101 -14.71 -11.24 17.82
N LYS A 102 -14.18 -10.55 18.84
CA LYS A 102 -14.96 -9.59 19.61
C LYS A 102 -15.51 -8.45 18.75
N CYS A 103 -14.76 -7.94 17.77
CA CYS A 103 -15.30 -6.97 16.81
C CYS A 103 -16.48 -7.54 16.00
N LEU A 104 -16.43 -8.81 15.61
CA LEU A 104 -17.48 -9.47 14.84
C LEU A 104 -18.77 -9.73 15.63
N GLU A 105 -18.70 -9.77 16.97
CA GLU A 105 -19.89 -9.84 17.83
C GLU A 105 -20.77 -8.59 17.71
N TYR A 106 -20.20 -7.45 17.28
CA TYR A 106 -20.94 -6.20 17.17
C TYR A 106 -21.61 -6.07 15.79
N PRO A 107 -22.95 -6.00 15.75
CA PRO A 107 -23.70 -6.12 14.50
C PRO A 107 -23.48 -4.96 13.52
N ASN A 108 -23.00 -3.81 14.01
CA ASN A 108 -22.79 -2.60 13.23
C ASN A 108 -21.37 -2.54 12.62
N VAL A 109 -20.44 -3.37 13.08
CA VAL A 109 -19.06 -3.40 12.57
C VAL A 109 -19.04 -4.08 11.21
N THR A 110 -18.77 -3.29 10.17
CA THR A 110 -18.71 -3.73 8.77
C THR A 110 -17.32 -3.57 8.16
N SER A 111 -16.42 -2.81 8.81
CA SER A 111 -15.06 -2.53 8.33
C SER A 111 -14.02 -2.81 9.40
N ILE A 112 -13.01 -3.63 9.07
CA ILE A 112 -11.86 -3.89 9.95
C ILE A 112 -10.55 -3.67 9.19
N SER A 113 -9.62 -2.93 9.78
CA SER A 113 -8.30 -2.64 9.21
C SER A 113 -7.16 -2.95 10.18
N ILE A 114 -6.14 -3.63 9.69
CA ILE A 114 -4.93 -4.01 10.41
C ILE A 114 -3.72 -3.52 9.61
N ASN A 115 -2.96 -2.60 10.21
CA ASN A 115 -1.85 -1.91 9.54
C ASN A 115 -0.51 -2.68 9.68
N LYS A 116 0.52 -2.22 8.96
CA LYS A 116 1.87 -2.81 8.82
C LYS A 116 2.62 -3.11 10.10
N ASP A 117 2.31 -2.37 11.15
CA ASP A 117 2.93 -2.49 12.48
C ASP A 117 2.05 -3.30 13.46
N SER A 118 1.02 -3.98 12.95
CA SER A 118 -0.02 -4.67 13.71
C SER A 118 -0.28 -6.12 13.23
N ALA A 119 0.66 -6.74 12.49
CA ALA A 119 0.52 -8.09 11.92
C ALA A 119 0.07 -9.12 12.97
N TRP A 120 -0.78 -10.10 12.65
CA TRP A 120 -1.39 -10.99 13.64
C TRP A 120 -0.39 -11.68 14.59
N ILE A 121 -0.74 -11.76 15.88
CA ILE A 121 0.12 -12.37 16.91
C ILE A 121 0.25 -13.88 16.67
N CYS A 122 1.48 -14.37 16.84
CA CYS A 122 1.88 -15.77 16.86
C CYS A 122 1.68 -16.50 18.21
N ILE A 123 0.75 -16.06 19.07
CA ILE A 123 0.36 -16.86 20.25
C ILE A 123 -0.79 -17.76 19.80
N PRO A 124 -0.64 -19.10 19.85
CA PRO A 124 -1.71 -20.00 19.46
C PRO A 124 -2.94 -19.71 20.32
N PRO A 125 -4.11 -19.39 19.75
CA PRO A 125 -5.34 -19.56 20.48
C PRO A 125 -5.49 -21.03 20.86
N PRO A 126 -6.17 -21.36 21.97
CA PRO A 126 -6.49 -22.75 22.32
C PRO A 126 -7.40 -23.45 21.29
N LEU A 127 -7.98 -22.72 20.33
CA LEU A 127 -8.92 -23.21 19.32
C LEU A 127 -8.40 -22.88 17.93
N THR A 128 -8.46 -23.83 17.00
CA THR A 128 -8.09 -23.55 15.61
C THR A 128 -9.19 -22.75 14.92
N PRO A 129 -8.87 -21.83 13.99
CA PRO A 129 -9.89 -21.09 13.23
C PRO A 129 -10.86 -21.98 12.46
N SER A 130 -10.43 -23.20 12.11
CA SER A 130 -11.24 -24.24 11.50
C SER A 130 -12.44 -24.64 12.36
N ASP A 131 -12.34 -24.48 13.68
CA ASP A 131 -13.41 -24.79 14.65
C ASP A 131 -14.37 -23.60 14.86
N LEU A 132 -14.07 -22.42 14.30
CA LEU A 132 -14.87 -21.22 14.46
C LEU A 132 -15.82 -21.05 13.27
N SER A 133 -17.08 -21.36 13.53
CA SER A 133 -18.17 -21.19 12.57
C SER A 133 -18.53 -19.73 12.33
N LEU A 134 -17.64 -18.97 11.66
CA LEU A 134 -18.04 -17.74 10.97
C LEU A 134 -19.10 -18.04 9.89
N ALA A 135 -19.11 -19.27 9.35
CA ALA A 135 -20.08 -19.73 8.36
C ALA A 135 -21.51 -19.83 8.90
N SER A 136 -21.73 -20.13 10.19
CA SER A 136 -23.09 -20.26 10.74
C SER A 136 -23.78 -18.94 11.11
N HIS A 137 -23.03 -17.85 11.32
CA HIS A 137 -23.59 -16.56 11.75
C HIS A 137 -23.63 -15.50 10.65
N GLY A 138 -23.08 -15.80 9.46
CA GLY A 138 -22.97 -14.87 8.35
C GLY A 138 -21.97 -13.75 8.64
N CYS A 139 -20.86 -13.68 7.89
CA CYS A 139 -19.95 -12.53 8.03
C CYS A 139 -20.64 -11.28 7.47
N ARG A 140 -20.67 -10.20 8.25
CA ARG A 140 -21.28 -8.92 7.85
C ARG A 140 -20.27 -7.92 7.32
N LEU A 141 -18.99 -8.26 7.37
CA LEU A 141 -17.95 -7.37 6.92
C LEU A 141 -18.11 -7.12 5.42
N THR A 142 -18.12 -5.85 5.07
CA THR A 142 -18.07 -5.38 3.69
C THR A 142 -16.65 -4.96 3.33
N GLU A 143 -15.84 -4.60 4.33
CA GLU A 143 -14.48 -4.12 4.11
C GLU A 143 -13.49 -4.82 5.04
N PHE A 144 -12.40 -5.32 4.48
CA PHE A 144 -11.29 -5.84 5.27
C PHE A 144 -9.95 -5.41 4.68
N THR A 145 -9.09 -4.86 5.54
CA THR A 145 -7.75 -4.43 5.17
C THR A 145 -6.73 -5.11 6.06
N TYR A 146 -5.85 -5.91 5.47
CA TYR A 146 -4.66 -6.44 6.12
C TYR A 146 -3.42 -6.04 5.32
N THR A 147 -2.59 -5.19 5.93
CA THR A 147 -1.44 -4.58 5.25
C THR A 147 -0.14 -4.84 5.99
N PRO A 148 0.35 -6.09 6.08
CA PRO A 148 1.60 -6.37 6.80
C PRO A 148 2.78 -5.62 6.18
N CYS A 149 3.86 -5.47 6.95
CA CYS A 149 5.07 -4.80 6.46
C CYS A 149 5.59 -5.44 5.16
N GLN A 150 5.62 -4.69 4.06
CA GLN A 150 6.14 -5.15 2.76
C GLN A 150 7.60 -5.64 2.83
N TRP A 151 8.35 -5.24 3.85
CA TRP A 151 9.74 -5.62 4.08
C TRP A 151 9.90 -6.80 5.03
N ARG A 152 8.82 -7.46 5.45
CA ARG A 152 8.87 -8.52 6.48
C ARG A 152 9.84 -9.65 6.14
N GLU A 153 9.91 -10.08 4.89
CA GLU A 153 10.84 -11.13 4.47
C GLU A 153 12.29 -10.64 4.46
N THR A 154 12.57 -9.47 3.90
CA THR A 154 13.92 -8.86 3.94
C THR A 154 14.39 -8.70 5.39
N GLN A 155 13.53 -8.21 6.28
CA GLN A 155 13.82 -8.09 7.70
C GLN A 155 14.06 -9.46 8.35
N SER A 156 13.25 -10.46 7.99
CA SER A 156 13.43 -11.83 8.48
C SER A 156 14.77 -12.42 8.05
N ARG A 157 15.17 -12.24 6.78
CA ARG A 157 16.46 -12.70 6.26
C ARG A 157 17.63 -12.04 6.97
N LEU A 158 17.59 -10.71 7.13
CA LEU A 158 18.61 -9.95 7.85
C LEU A 158 18.76 -10.44 9.30
N ARG A 159 17.67 -10.88 9.92
CA ARG A 159 17.64 -11.40 11.29
C ARG A 159 17.82 -12.92 11.39
N LYS A 160 17.93 -13.62 10.26
CA LYS A 160 17.98 -15.08 10.18
C LYS A 160 16.78 -15.78 10.86
N THR A 161 15.59 -15.22 10.71
CA THR A 161 14.34 -15.77 11.27
C THR A 161 13.54 -16.54 10.22
N ASN A 162 12.67 -17.47 10.65
CA ASN A 162 11.78 -18.23 9.77
C ASN A 162 10.36 -17.67 9.81
N LEU A 163 9.85 -17.17 8.68
CA LEU A 163 8.49 -16.64 8.55
C LEU A 163 7.42 -17.70 8.29
N GLN A 164 7.80 -18.92 7.89
CA GLN A 164 6.82 -19.94 7.48
C GLN A 164 5.75 -20.25 8.55
N PRO A 165 6.09 -20.39 9.85
CA PRO A 165 5.08 -20.61 10.88
C PRO A 165 4.12 -19.43 11.09
N ALA A 166 4.58 -18.20 10.84
CA ALA A 166 3.74 -17.02 10.88
C ALA A 166 2.81 -16.99 9.66
N HIS A 167 3.35 -17.25 8.47
CA HIS A 167 2.57 -17.30 7.23
C HIS A 167 1.50 -18.38 7.24
N ALA A 168 1.80 -19.58 7.75
CA ALA A 168 0.82 -20.66 7.86
C ALA A 168 -0.39 -20.25 8.72
N ARG A 169 -0.14 -19.61 9.87
CA ARG A 169 -1.20 -19.11 10.76
C ARG A 169 -1.98 -17.95 10.17
N GLU A 170 -1.28 -16.97 9.59
CA GLU A 170 -1.93 -15.88 8.87
C GLU A 170 -2.84 -16.41 7.77
N ARG A 171 -2.38 -17.41 7.01
CA ARG A 171 -3.19 -18.06 5.96
C ARG A 171 -4.43 -18.71 6.53
N SER A 172 -4.35 -19.43 7.66
CA SER A 172 -5.53 -20.04 8.29
C SER A 172 -6.57 -18.99 8.72
N TYR A 173 -6.14 -17.88 9.32
CA TYR A 173 -7.04 -16.80 9.72
C TYR A 173 -7.63 -16.08 8.50
N LEU A 174 -6.82 -15.76 7.48
CA LEU A 174 -7.31 -15.14 6.25
C LEU A 174 -8.27 -16.07 5.50
N HIS A 175 -7.98 -17.36 5.44
CA HIS A 175 -8.86 -18.35 4.82
C HIS A 175 -10.24 -18.38 5.48
N ALA A 176 -10.29 -18.53 6.81
CA ALA A 176 -11.55 -18.56 7.55
C ALA A 176 -12.37 -17.27 7.37
N LEU A 177 -11.68 -16.11 7.42
CA LEU A 177 -12.33 -14.81 7.34
C LEU A 177 -12.78 -14.47 5.92
N VAL A 178 -11.85 -14.44 4.98
CA VAL A 178 -12.06 -13.90 3.63
C VAL A 178 -13.13 -14.72 2.91
N LEU A 179 -13.09 -16.05 3.02
CA LEU A 179 -14.09 -16.90 2.38
C LEU A 179 -15.49 -16.77 2.99
N ALA A 180 -15.60 -16.36 4.26
CA ALA A 180 -16.88 -16.07 4.89
C ALA A 180 -17.48 -14.74 4.41
N MET A 181 -16.67 -13.86 3.81
CA MET A 181 -17.08 -12.55 3.29
C MET A 181 -17.47 -12.58 1.80
N SER A 182 -17.52 -13.74 1.13
CA SER A 182 -17.70 -13.80 -0.34
C SER A 182 -18.92 -13.04 -0.86
N ASP A 183 -20.04 -13.12 -0.12
CA ASP A 183 -21.32 -12.52 -0.55
C ASP A 183 -21.48 -11.05 -0.09
N THR A 184 -20.66 -10.60 0.86
CA THR A 184 -20.78 -9.28 1.48
C THR A 184 -19.64 -8.32 1.14
N ALA A 185 -18.47 -8.84 0.77
CA ALA A 185 -17.26 -8.05 0.56
C ALA A 185 -17.43 -7.07 -0.61
N GLU A 186 -17.22 -5.79 -0.31
CA GLU A 186 -17.14 -4.70 -1.27
C GLU A 186 -15.68 -4.25 -1.49
N SER A 187 -14.83 -4.37 -0.45
CA SER A 187 -13.43 -3.93 -0.49
C SER A 187 -12.51 -4.89 0.28
N LEU A 188 -11.48 -5.41 -0.39
CA LEU A 188 -10.45 -6.24 0.23
C LEU A 188 -9.05 -5.70 -0.07
N THR A 189 -8.23 -5.57 0.98
CA THR A 189 -6.78 -5.41 0.85
C THR A 189 -6.09 -6.55 1.57
N LEU A 190 -5.33 -7.37 0.84
CA LEU A 190 -4.73 -8.61 1.36
C LEU A 190 -3.24 -8.72 0.99
N PRO A 191 -2.41 -9.33 1.85
CA PRO A 191 -1.07 -9.75 1.48
C PRO A 191 -1.10 -10.98 0.58
N LEU A 192 -0.46 -10.91 -0.57
CA LEU A 192 -0.44 -11.98 -1.56
C LEU A 192 0.18 -13.27 -1.02
N GLU A 193 1.17 -13.19 -0.11
CA GLU A 193 1.89 -14.38 0.38
C GLU A 193 0.99 -15.32 1.20
N THR A 194 0.00 -14.74 1.87
CA THR A 194 -0.86 -15.45 2.84
C THR A 194 -2.34 -15.42 2.47
N ALA A 195 -2.74 -14.67 1.46
CA ALA A 195 -4.11 -14.68 0.94
C ALA A 195 -4.51 -16.07 0.38
N PRO A 196 -5.75 -16.53 0.64
CA PRO A 196 -6.28 -17.80 0.13
C PRO A 196 -6.75 -17.66 -1.32
N LEU A 197 -5.87 -17.23 -2.22
CA LEU A 197 -6.25 -16.80 -3.58
C LEU A 197 -6.92 -17.90 -4.41
N LEU A 198 -6.47 -19.16 -4.25
CA LEU A 198 -7.02 -20.27 -5.01
C LEU A 198 -8.48 -20.53 -4.60
N GLU A 199 -8.74 -20.54 -3.30
CA GLU A 199 -10.08 -20.72 -2.74
C GLU A 199 -10.97 -19.52 -3.04
N MET A 200 -10.41 -18.30 -3.05
CA MET A 200 -11.13 -17.11 -3.49
C MET A 200 -11.54 -17.21 -4.96
N ALA A 201 -10.70 -17.76 -5.85
CA ALA A 201 -11.02 -17.93 -7.27
C ALA A 201 -12.12 -18.99 -7.52
N ASN A 202 -12.41 -19.84 -6.54
CA ASN A 202 -13.49 -20.83 -6.57
C ASN A 202 -14.81 -20.30 -5.99
N LYS A 203 -14.87 -19.03 -5.58
CA LYS A 203 -16.08 -18.38 -5.09
C LYS A 203 -16.43 -17.17 -5.95
N ASP A 204 -17.72 -16.89 -6.05
CA ASP A 204 -18.19 -15.65 -6.67
C ASP A 204 -18.15 -14.51 -5.66
N TRP A 205 -17.87 -13.31 -6.16
CA TRP A 205 -17.72 -12.09 -5.35
C TRP A 205 -18.64 -10.99 -5.90
N PRO A 206 -19.97 -11.17 -5.80
CA PRO A 206 -20.94 -10.36 -6.54
C PRO A 206 -20.92 -8.88 -6.14
N ARG A 207 -20.49 -8.54 -4.92
CA ARG A 207 -20.45 -7.15 -4.42
C ARG A 207 -19.07 -6.50 -4.47
N MET A 208 -18.04 -7.22 -4.89
CA MET A 208 -16.67 -6.73 -4.87
C MET A 208 -16.50 -5.55 -5.81
N ARG A 209 -16.01 -4.44 -5.27
CA ARG A 209 -15.72 -3.21 -6.02
C ARG A 209 -14.23 -2.88 -5.98
N THR A 210 -13.55 -3.22 -4.90
CA THR A 210 -12.13 -2.88 -4.70
C THR A 210 -11.34 -4.09 -4.26
N LEU A 211 -10.34 -4.47 -5.06
CA LEU A 211 -9.37 -5.50 -4.69
C LEU A 211 -7.96 -4.91 -4.70
N SER A 212 -7.24 -5.07 -3.59
CA SER A 212 -5.84 -4.69 -3.45
C SER A 212 -5.01 -5.88 -2.94
N LEU A 213 -4.05 -6.32 -3.75
CA LEU A 213 -3.08 -7.34 -3.39
C LEU A 213 -1.72 -6.68 -3.23
N ILE A 214 -1.10 -6.87 -2.06
CA ILE A 214 0.20 -6.28 -1.72
C ILE A 214 1.20 -7.36 -1.31
N GLY A 215 2.49 -7.03 -1.23
CA GLY A 215 3.50 -7.95 -0.72
C GLY A 215 4.33 -8.56 -1.85
N ARG A 216 4.48 -9.88 -1.89
CA ARG A 216 5.28 -10.60 -2.89
C ARG A 216 4.64 -11.90 -3.36
N TYR A 217 5.11 -12.37 -4.51
CA TYR A 217 4.93 -13.76 -4.89
C TYR A 217 5.87 -14.67 -4.08
N THR A 218 5.34 -15.80 -3.61
CA THR A 218 6.11 -16.87 -2.97
C THR A 218 6.35 -18.06 -3.89
N HIS A 219 5.53 -18.23 -4.93
CA HIS A 219 5.66 -19.30 -5.91
C HIS A 219 5.23 -18.84 -7.31
N PRO A 220 5.88 -19.28 -8.40
CA PRO A 220 5.50 -18.89 -9.77
C PRO A 220 4.04 -19.16 -10.13
N ASP A 221 3.46 -20.26 -9.65
CA ASP A 221 2.07 -20.61 -9.97
C ASP A 221 1.02 -19.64 -9.39
N GLN A 222 1.35 -18.85 -8.37
CA GLN A 222 0.40 -17.91 -7.78
C GLN A 222 -0.10 -16.87 -8.79
N CYS A 223 0.73 -16.50 -9.75
CA CYS A 223 0.34 -15.53 -10.77
C CYS A 223 -0.79 -16.04 -11.69
N ARG A 224 -0.91 -17.36 -11.85
CA ARG A 224 -1.95 -17.99 -12.68
C ARG A 224 -3.34 -17.89 -12.05
N ILE A 225 -3.41 -17.60 -10.75
CA ILE A 225 -4.65 -17.54 -9.98
C ILE A 225 -5.34 -16.18 -10.15
N ILE A 226 -4.58 -15.08 -10.30
CA ILE A 226 -5.15 -13.74 -10.41
C ILE A 226 -6.13 -13.62 -11.59
N PRO A 227 -5.81 -14.09 -12.81
CA PRO A 227 -6.77 -14.09 -13.91
C PRO A 227 -8.08 -14.81 -13.57
N LEU A 228 -8.00 -15.96 -12.88
CA LEU A 228 -9.18 -16.74 -12.48
C LEU A 228 -10.01 -16.01 -11.42
N LEU A 229 -9.33 -15.34 -10.49
CA LEU A 229 -9.97 -14.57 -9.43
C LEU A 229 -10.73 -13.36 -9.99
N LEU A 230 -10.16 -12.64 -10.96
CA LEU A 230 -10.80 -11.46 -11.54
C LEU A 230 -12.13 -11.79 -12.22
N LEU A 231 -12.23 -12.96 -12.87
CA LEU A 231 -13.48 -13.44 -13.51
C LEU A 231 -14.65 -13.61 -12.52
N ARG A 232 -14.35 -13.72 -11.22
CA ARG A 232 -15.35 -13.87 -10.16
C ARG A 232 -15.85 -12.55 -9.58
N MET A 233 -15.37 -11.41 -10.10
CA MET A 233 -15.62 -10.08 -9.56
C MET A 233 -16.26 -9.15 -10.62
N PRO A 234 -17.51 -9.41 -11.06
CA PRO A 234 -18.13 -8.70 -12.18
C PRO A 234 -18.32 -7.18 -11.93
N ASN A 235 -18.38 -6.77 -10.65
CA ASN A 235 -18.62 -5.38 -10.26
C ASN A 235 -17.33 -4.63 -9.87
N LEU A 236 -16.16 -5.17 -10.21
CA LEU A 236 -14.87 -4.59 -9.86
C LEU A 236 -14.69 -3.21 -10.51
N ARG A 237 -14.35 -2.21 -9.69
CA ARG A 237 -14.11 -0.82 -10.11
C ARG A 237 -12.68 -0.35 -9.82
N SER A 238 -12.02 -0.94 -8.83
CA SER A 238 -10.67 -0.59 -8.44
C SER A 238 -9.84 -1.85 -8.26
N LEU A 239 -8.77 -1.97 -9.05
CA LEU A 239 -7.82 -3.07 -8.97
C LEU A 239 -6.43 -2.53 -8.64
N SER A 240 -5.81 -3.07 -7.59
CA SER A 240 -4.47 -2.68 -7.17
C SER A 240 -3.59 -3.91 -6.91
N ILE A 241 -2.64 -4.18 -7.79
CA ILE A 241 -1.66 -5.25 -7.65
C ILE A 241 -0.29 -4.61 -7.37
N LYS A 242 0.10 -4.53 -6.09
CA LYS A 242 1.39 -3.97 -5.64
C LYS A 242 2.25 -5.09 -5.07
N VAL A 243 2.67 -5.99 -5.95
CA VAL A 243 3.33 -7.26 -5.60
C VAL A 243 4.73 -7.32 -6.19
N MET A 244 5.70 -7.62 -5.32
CA MET A 244 7.08 -7.95 -5.70
C MET A 244 7.17 -9.26 -6.49
N GLN A 245 8.00 -9.26 -7.53
CA GLN A 245 8.31 -10.45 -8.31
C GLN A 245 9.19 -11.43 -7.51
N CYS A 246 9.02 -12.73 -7.78
CA CYS A 246 9.94 -13.76 -7.29
C CYS A 246 10.86 -14.25 -8.42
N GLU A 247 11.92 -14.97 -8.06
CA GLU A 247 12.80 -15.62 -9.03
C GLU A 247 12.00 -16.57 -9.94
N GLY A 248 12.37 -16.62 -11.22
CA GLY A 248 11.64 -17.40 -12.24
C GLY A 248 10.32 -16.78 -12.72
N MET A 249 9.94 -15.61 -12.21
CA MET A 249 8.79 -14.85 -12.70
C MET A 249 9.18 -13.50 -13.28
N TRP A 250 8.64 -13.22 -14.46
CA TRP A 250 8.82 -11.95 -15.14
C TRP A 250 7.45 -11.41 -15.57
N ARG A 251 7.00 -10.34 -14.92
CA ARG A 251 5.82 -9.54 -15.30
C ARG A 251 4.62 -10.43 -15.68
N PRO A 252 4.02 -11.15 -14.71
CA PRO A 252 2.90 -12.03 -15.01
C PRO A 252 1.68 -11.23 -15.52
N PRO A 253 0.95 -11.71 -16.53
CA PRO A 253 -0.26 -11.06 -17.00
C PRO A 253 -1.41 -11.24 -15.99
N LEU A 254 -2.23 -10.21 -15.84
CA LEU A 254 -3.43 -10.20 -15.01
C LEU A 254 -4.63 -10.81 -15.73
N LEU A 255 -4.67 -10.73 -17.06
CA LEU A 255 -5.66 -11.41 -17.89
C LEU A 255 -4.97 -12.36 -18.87
N LYS A 256 -5.54 -13.54 -19.07
CA LYS A 256 -5.08 -14.46 -20.13
C LYS A 256 -5.67 -14.08 -21.48
N GLU A 257 -6.96 -13.79 -21.48
CA GLU A 257 -7.76 -13.44 -22.65
C GLU A 257 -8.74 -12.33 -22.26
N LEU A 258 -9.31 -11.66 -23.26
CA LEU A 258 -10.33 -10.63 -23.06
C LEU A 258 -11.64 -11.32 -22.62
N PRO A 259 -12.17 -11.03 -21.42
CA PRO A 259 -13.47 -11.56 -21.02
C PRO A 259 -14.59 -10.94 -21.86
N ASP A 260 -15.65 -11.70 -22.12
CA ASP A 260 -16.82 -11.28 -22.90
C ASP A 260 -17.57 -10.08 -22.29
N THR A 261 -17.41 -9.87 -20.97
CA THR A 261 -17.99 -8.75 -20.23
C THR A 261 -16.93 -7.71 -19.88
N SER A 262 -17.20 -6.42 -20.14
CA SER A 262 -16.36 -5.32 -19.68
C SER A 262 -16.66 -4.95 -18.21
N TYR A 263 -15.67 -4.99 -17.32
CA TYR A 263 -15.74 -4.31 -16.01
C TYR A 263 -15.51 -2.82 -16.30
N CYS A 264 -16.26 -1.97 -15.61
CA CYS A 264 -16.09 -0.53 -15.67
C CYS A 264 -15.04 -0.11 -14.63
N LEU A 265 -13.77 -0.45 -14.87
CA LEU A 265 -12.67 -0.05 -13.99
C LEU A 265 -12.53 1.49 -13.99
N ARG A 266 -12.44 2.05 -12.79
CA ARG A 266 -12.18 3.47 -12.52
C ARG A 266 -10.76 3.71 -12.04
N SER A 267 -10.16 2.72 -11.39
CA SER A 267 -8.79 2.78 -10.90
C SER A 267 -8.04 1.49 -11.17
N LEU A 268 -6.84 1.61 -11.74
CA LEU A 268 -5.94 0.50 -12.00
C LEU A 268 -4.53 0.83 -11.48
N THR A 269 -4.02 0.03 -10.54
CA THR A 269 -2.63 0.07 -10.09
C THR A 269 -1.96 -1.27 -10.35
N ILE A 270 -0.85 -1.27 -11.06
CA ILE A 270 -0.08 -2.48 -11.32
C ILE A 270 1.40 -2.20 -11.08
N SER A 271 2.02 -2.99 -10.22
CA SER A 271 3.46 -3.02 -10.07
C SER A 271 4.11 -3.97 -11.08
N TYR A 272 5.14 -3.51 -11.79
CA TYR A 272 5.85 -4.28 -12.80
C TYR A 272 4.92 -4.90 -13.86
N PRO A 273 4.11 -4.08 -14.54
CA PRO A 273 3.13 -4.57 -15.50
C PRO A 273 3.79 -5.24 -16.71
N ASN A 274 3.08 -6.18 -17.32
CA ASN A 274 3.47 -6.76 -18.61
C ASN A 274 3.01 -5.85 -19.75
N PRO A 275 3.89 -5.30 -20.60
CA PRO A 275 3.47 -4.43 -21.70
C PRO A 275 2.48 -5.06 -22.69
N ALA A 276 2.47 -6.40 -22.78
CA ALA A 276 1.57 -7.17 -23.63
C ALA A 276 0.26 -7.61 -22.92
N ASP A 277 0.03 -7.23 -21.66
CA ASP A 277 -1.15 -7.66 -20.90
C ASP A 277 -2.44 -7.21 -21.61
N PRO A 278 -3.42 -8.11 -21.85
CA PRO A 278 -4.71 -7.75 -22.41
C PRO A 278 -5.49 -6.72 -21.59
N ILE A 279 -5.23 -6.62 -20.28
CA ILE A 279 -5.94 -5.69 -19.39
C ILE A 279 -5.90 -4.24 -19.89
N PHE A 280 -4.80 -3.82 -20.51
CA PHE A 280 -4.63 -2.44 -20.98
C PHE A 280 -5.53 -2.06 -22.15
N SER A 281 -5.95 -3.04 -22.94
CA SER A 281 -6.92 -2.83 -24.02
C SER A 281 -8.37 -2.82 -23.52
N TRP A 282 -8.58 -3.03 -22.22
CA TRP A 282 -9.85 -3.47 -21.68
C TRP A 282 -10.36 -2.58 -20.53
N VAL A 283 -9.52 -1.71 -19.94
CA VAL A 283 -9.84 -0.84 -18.80
C VAL A 283 -11.02 0.14 -19.05
N GLY A 284 -11.39 0.37 -20.31
CA GLY A 284 -12.57 1.13 -20.74
C GLY A 284 -12.49 2.65 -20.47
N ASP A 285 -13.44 3.39 -21.05
CA ASP A 285 -13.45 4.87 -20.99
C ASP A 285 -13.76 5.45 -19.59
N GLY A 286 -14.10 4.59 -18.64
CA GLY A 286 -14.41 4.96 -17.25
C GLY A 286 -13.19 5.15 -16.35
N LEU A 287 -11.99 4.84 -16.84
CA LEU A 287 -10.75 4.93 -16.08
C LEU A 287 -10.41 6.39 -15.75
N THR A 288 -10.34 6.71 -14.45
CA THR A 288 -9.96 8.04 -13.95
C THR A 288 -8.59 8.06 -13.29
N SER A 289 -8.10 6.90 -12.84
CA SER A 289 -6.81 6.75 -12.17
C SER A 289 -6.02 5.56 -12.73
N LEU A 290 -4.78 5.79 -13.15
CA LEU A 290 -3.87 4.76 -13.64
C LEU A 290 -2.52 4.89 -12.93
N SER A 291 -1.99 3.76 -12.45
CA SER A 291 -0.68 3.70 -11.83
C SER A 291 0.11 2.51 -12.35
N LEU A 292 1.10 2.79 -13.19
CA LEU A 292 2.07 1.82 -13.70
C LEU A 292 3.36 2.00 -12.91
N ARG A 293 3.53 1.19 -11.87
CA ARG A 293 4.52 1.48 -10.82
C ARG A 293 5.49 0.36 -10.51
N ASP A 294 6.38 0.64 -9.58
CA ASP A 294 7.18 -0.33 -8.86
C ASP A 294 6.61 -0.56 -7.45
N SER A 295 6.91 -1.73 -6.88
CA SER A 295 6.56 -2.05 -5.49
C SER A 295 7.49 -3.11 -4.91
N PRO A 296 8.17 -2.85 -3.78
CA PRO A 296 8.35 -1.53 -3.16
C PRO A 296 9.12 -0.59 -4.11
N ARG A 297 9.17 0.71 -3.77
CA ARG A 297 9.88 1.70 -4.58
C ARG A 297 11.35 1.32 -4.78
N HIS A 298 11.83 1.40 -6.02
CA HIS A 298 13.16 1.00 -6.45
C HIS A 298 14.24 1.83 -5.79
N TYR A 299 13.97 3.10 -5.49
CA TYR A 299 14.91 3.95 -4.74
C TYR A 299 15.20 3.43 -3.32
N PHE A 300 14.34 2.57 -2.74
CA PHE A 300 14.64 1.87 -1.49
C PHE A 300 15.67 0.74 -1.65
N ARG A 301 16.11 0.41 -2.86
CA ARG A 301 17.22 -0.53 -3.09
C ARG A 301 18.50 -0.09 -2.37
N SER A 302 18.70 1.22 -2.19
CA SER A 302 19.82 1.77 -1.40
C SER A 302 19.74 1.42 0.11
N ARG A 303 18.53 1.18 0.64
CA ARG A 303 18.29 0.90 2.07
C ARG A 303 18.76 -0.49 2.49
N TYR A 304 18.70 -1.45 1.59
CA TYR A 304 19.04 -2.85 1.87
C TYR A 304 20.19 -3.26 0.97
N SER A 305 21.27 -3.81 1.55
CA SER A 305 22.39 -4.30 0.73
C SER A 305 21.88 -5.27 -0.32
N TYR A 306 22.52 -5.31 -1.50
CA TYR A 306 22.13 -6.19 -2.62
C TYR A 306 21.96 -7.67 -2.20
N ARG A 307 22.65 -8.08 -1.13
CA ARG A 307 22.59 -9.43 -0.55
C ARG A 307 21.28 -9.74 0.20
N ALA A 308 20.49 -8.74 0.58
CA ALA A 308 19.28 -8.90 1.38
C ALA A 308 17.98 -8.91 0.56
N LEU A 309 18.02 -8.53 -0.73
CA LEU A 309 16.85 -8.44 -1.60
C LEU A 309 16.83 -9.61 -2.59
N PRO A 310 16.01 -10.64 -2.38
CA PRO A 310 15.78 -11.72 -3.36
C PRO A 310 14.84 -11.27 -4.51
N VAL A 311 14.92 -10.01 -4.93
CA VAL A 311 13.85 -9.35 -5.68
C VAL A 311 14.38 -8.85 -7.02
N ILE A 312 13.65 -9.20 -8.07
CA ILE A 312 13.82 -8.65 -9.42
C ILE A 312 12.95 -7.39 -9.50
N PHE A 313 13.53 -6.28 -9.94
CA PHE A 313 12.83 -5.02 -10.18
C PHE A 313 12.77 -4.76 -11.68
N PRO A 314 11.88 -5.42 -12.44
CA PRO A 314 11.82 -5.27 -13.89
C PRO A 314 11.06 -3.98 -14.25
N ILE A 315 11.66 -2.83 -13.92
CA ILE A 315 11.14 -1.50 -14.22
C ILE A 315 10.88 -1.40 -15.72
N LEU A 316 9.77 -0.77 -16.12
CA LEU A 316 9.46 -0.54 -17.53
C LEU A 316 10.49 0.40 -18.16
N SER A 317 10.85 0.21 -19.42
CA SER A 317 11.49 1.27 -20.18
C SER A 317 10.47 2.35 -20.62
N ALA A 318 10.91 3.54 -21.02
CA ALA A 318 9.99 4.56 -21.53
C ALA A 318 9.25 4.06 -22.79
N SER A 319 9.92 3.31 -23.68
CA SER A 319 9.30 2.63 -24.82
C SER A 319 8.18 1.66 -24.41
N GLU A 320 8.40 0.89 -23.34
CA GLU A 320 7.40 -0.06 -22.83
C GLU A 320 6.19 0.65 -22.20
N CYS A 321 6.43 1.73 -21.43
CA CYS A 321 5.36 2.59 -20.93
C CYS A 321 4.52 3.14 -22.07
N LEU A 322 5.17 3.67 -23.11
CA LEU A 322 4.49 4.22 -24.26
C LEU A 322 3.64 3.16 -24.98
N ALA A 323 4.17 1.95 -25.15
CA ALA A 323 3.44 0.83 -25.74
C ALA A 323 2.18 0.48 -24.95
N ILE A 324 2.24 0.52 -23.61
CA ILE A 324 1.07 0.34 -22.75
C ILE A 324 0.07 1.47 -22.95
N LEU A 325 0.50 2.73 -22.84
CA LEU A 325 -0.40 3.89 -22.89
C LEU A 325 -1.08 4.06 -24.26
N LYS A 326 -0.42 3.66 -25.35
CA LYS A 326 -1.02 3.61 -26.69
C LYS A 326 -2.19 2.62 -26.81
N ARG A 327 -2.26 1.63 -25.92
CA ARG A 327 -3.33 0.61 -25.90
C ARG A 327 -4.51 0.99 -25.00
N ILE A 328 -4.36 2.02 -24.19
CA ILE A 328 -5.38 2.45 -23.22
C ILE A 328 -6.22 3.57 -23.84
N SER A 329 -7.53 3.36 -23.92
CA SER A 329 -8.51 4.44 -24.14
C SER A 329 -9.06 4.91 -22.79
N ALA A 330 -8.58 6.05 -22.31
CA ALA A 330 -9.01 6.64 -21.04
C ALA A 330 -9.14 8.16 -21.14
N PRO A 331 -10.15 8.67 -21.88
CA PRO A 331 -10.33 10.11 -22.10
C PRO A 331 -10.63 10.89 -20.81
N ARG A 332 -11.06 10.19 -19.74
CA ARG A 332 -11.39 10.75 -18.42
C ARG A 332 -10.27 10.58 -17.40
N LEU A 333 -9.08 10.14 -17.83
CA LEU A 333 -7.95 9.95 -16.93
C LEU A 333 -7.52 11.31 -16.33
N SER A 334 -7.62 11.42 -15.01
CA SER A 334 -7.27 12.63 -14.27
C SER A 334 -6.05 12.43 -13.37
N ILE A 335 -5.75 11.19 -12.98
CA ILE A 335 -4.61 10.85 -12.14
C ILE A 335 -3.76 9.78 -12.84
N LEU A 336 -2.47 10.07 -13.03
CA LEU A 336 -1.52 9.17 -13.66
C LEU A 336 -0.26 9.05 -12.82
N GLU A 337 0.14 7.83 -12.49
CA GLU A 337 1.46 7.50 -11.95
C GLU A 337 2.23 6.64 -12.95
N LEU A 338 3.45 7.06 -13.28
CA LEU A 338 4.35 6.34 -14.18
C LEU A 338 5.72 6.16 -13.54
N VAL A 339 6.17 4.90 -13.53
CA VAL A 339 7.52 4.53 -13.13
C VAL A 339 8.23 3.88 -14.32
N TYR A 340 9.32 4.48 -14.77
CA TYR A 340 10.07 3.98 -15.92
C TYR A 340 11.56 4.27 -15.85
N GLN A 341 12.32 3.51 -16.62
CA GLN A 341 13.72 3.72 -16.91
C GLN A 341 13.83 4.43 -18.27
N ALA A 342 14.62 5.50 -18.32
CA ALA A 342 14.78 6.27 -19.54
C ALA A 342 15.45 5.46 -20.66
N ASP A 343 14.92 5.62 -21.87
CA ASP A 343 15.49 5.13 -23.12
C ASP A 343 15.21 6.17 -24.24
N ALA A 344 15.47 5.82 -25.50
CA ALA A 344 15.33 6.73 -26.62
C ALA A 344 13.88 7.22 -26.87
N ALA A 345 12.86 6.60 -26.29
CA ALA A 345 11.45 6.96 -26.48
C ALA A 345 10.91 7.91 -25.40
N GLU A 346 11.74 8.39 -24.47
CA GLU A 346 11.31 9.28 -23.36
C GLU A 346 10.58 10.53 -23.88
N ASP A 347 11.13 11.20 -24.90
CA ASP A 347 10.52 12.41 -25.47
C ASP A 347 9.15 12.11 -26.11
N GLU A 348 9.05 10.99 -26.82
CA GLU A 348 7.78 10.55 -27.43
C GLU A 348 6.75 10.22 -26.34
N LEU A 349 7.17 9.56 -25.26
CA LEU A 349 6.31 9.26 -24.12
C LEU A 349 5.75 10.54 -23.50
N LEU A 350 6.60 11.51 -23.17
CA LEU A 350 6.18 12.75 -22.52
C LEU A 350 5.24 13.58 -23.40
N GLN A 351 5.54 13.69 -24.70
CA GLN A 351 4.66 14.36 -25.66
C GLN A 351 3.30 13.65 -25.80
N TYR A 352 3.30 12.32 -25.79
CA TYR A 352 2.09 11.52 -25.89
C TYR A 352 1.12 11.80 -24.74
N LEU A 353 1.60 11.99 -23.51
CA LEU A 353 0.74 12.25 -22.34
C LEU A 353 -0.20 13.44 -22.56
N SER A 354 0.35 14.55 -23.07
CA SER A 354 -0.42 15.78 -23.34
C SER A 354 -1.54 15.60 -24.36
N ARG A 355 -1.35 14.68 -25.31
CA ARG A 355 -2.30 14.42 -26.41
C ARG A 355 -3.34 13.38 -26.05
N ALA A 356 -2.92 12.33 -25.33
CA ALA A 356 -3.76 11.18 -25.01
C ALA A 356 -4.66 11.42 -23.79
N PHE A 357 -4.19 12.20 -22.81
CA PHE A 357 -4.88 12.42 -21.54
C PHE A 357 -5.11 13.92 -21.32
N PRO A 358 -6.02 14.53 -22.11
CA PRO A 358 -6.21 15.97 -22.09
C PRO A 358 -6.81 16.49 -20.80
N LEU A 359 -7.39 15.63 -19.94
CA LEU A 359 -7.98 15.96 -18.64
C LEU A 359 -7.07 15.60 -17.45
N LEU A 360 -5.79 15.33 -17.70
CA LEU A 360 -4.87 14.95 -16.64
C LEU A 360 -4.63 16.12 -15.68
N GLU A 361 -4.96 15.91 -14.40
CA GLU A 361 -4.82 16.90 -13.32
C GLU A 361 -3.62 16.59 -12.42
N GLU A 362 -3.35 15.32 -12.16
CA GLU A 362 -2.25 14.88 -11.29
C GLU A 362 -1.34 13.89 -12.03
N LEU A 363 -0.04 14.18 -12.02
CA LEU A 363 0.99 13.31 -12.59
C LEU A 363 2.06 13.00 -11.54
N GLU A 364 2.24 11.72 -11.22
CA GLU A 364 3.38 11.22 -10.45
C GLU A 364 4.35 10.49 -11.38
N LEU A 365 5.57 11.01 -11.49
CA LEU A 365 6.60 10.54 -12.40
C LEU A 365 7.83 10.08 -11.61
N HIS A 366 8.14 8.79 -11.71
CA HIS A 366 9.40 8.23 -11.25
C HIS A 366 10.24 7.81 -12.45
N ARG A 367 11.23 8.63 -12.75
CA ARG A 367 12.12 8.48 -13.90
C ARG A 367 13.49 8.01 -13.41
N TYR A 368 13.82 6.77 -13.71
CA TYR A 368 15.12 6.15 -13.40
C TYR A 368 16.10 6.27 -14.56
N LYS A 369 17.39 6.31 -14.26
CA LYS A 369 18.42 6.45 -15.29
C LYS A 369 18.52 5.21 -16.19
N GLY A 370 18.60 5.42 -17.49
CA GLY A 370 18.95 4.40 -18.49
C GLY A 370 20.39 3.91 -18.32
N SER A 371 21.29 4.80 -17.89
CA SER A 371 22.68 4.45 -17.59
C SER A 371 23.21 5.23 -16.38
N ILE A 372 24.20 4.67 -15.69
CA ILE A 372 24.80 5.30 -14.49
C ILE A 372 25.37 6.70 -14.79
N LYS A 373 25.89 6.91 -16.01
CA LYS A 373 26.52 8.16 -16.44
C LYS A 373 25.54 9.20 -16.98
N GLU A 374 24.26 8.88 -17.05
CA GLU A 374 23.25 9.76 -17.61
C GLU A 374 23.06 11.01 -16.73
N SER A 375 23.05 12.17 -17.38
CA SER A 375 22.58 13.44 -16.81
C SER A 375 21.07 13.55 -17.05
N VAL A 376 20.31 13.90 -16.01
CA VAL A 376 18.84 13.90 -16.08
C VAL A 376 18.31 15.27 -16.49
N PRO A 377 17.63 15.39 -17.63
CA PRO A 377 17.20 16.70 -18.17
C PRO A 377 15.87 17.16 -17.56
N TYR A 378 15.81 17.36 -16.24
CA TYR A 378 14.55 17.64 -15.53
C TYR A 378 13.80 18.91 -15.99
N LEU A 379 14.51 19.94 -16.48
CA LEU A 379 13.87 21.14 -17.06
C LEU A 379 13.17 20.82 -18.39
N HIS A 380 13.79 19.99 -19.24
CA HIS A 380 13.18 19.54 -20.49
C HIS A 380 11.92 18.70 -20.24
N ILE A 381 11.96 17.84 -19.22
CA ILE A 381 10.79 17.09 -18.75
C ILE A 381 9.68 18.07 -18.34
N ALA A 382 10.01 19.09 -17.51
CA ALA A 382 9.03 20.08 -17.08
C ALA A 382 8.41 20.87 -18.26
N HIS A 383 9.23 21.28 -19.23
CA HIS A 383 8.74 21.94 -20.44
C HIS A 383 7.78 21.06 -21.25
N SER A 384 8.07 19.76 -21.34
CA SER A 384 7.20 18.80 -22.05
C SER A 384 5.86 18.63 -21.32
N LEU A 385 5.89 18.55 -19.99
CA LEU A 385 4.71 18.36 -19.14
C LEU A 385 3.85 19.63 -19.00
N MET A 386 4.44 20.81 -19.16
CA MET A 386 3.73 22.09 -19.19
C MET A 386 2.64 22.14 -20.29
N LEU A 387 2.77 21.30 -21.33
CA LEU A 387 1.78 21.19 -22.41
C LEU A 387 0.46 20.54 -21.96
N ILE A 388 0.43 19.92 -20.77
CA ILE A 388 -0.77 19.31 -20.21
C ILE A 388 -1.63 20.41 -19.59
N LYS A 389 -2.69 20.79 -20.31
CA LYS A 389 -3.51 21.99 -20.02
C LYS A 389 -4.03 22.06 -18.59
N TYR A 390 -4.52 20.96 -18.03
CA TYR A 390 -5.16 20.93 -16.71
C TYR A 390 -4.25 20.37 -15.61
N LEU A 391 -2.94 20.26 -15.84
CA LEU A 391 -2.03 19.76 -14.83
C LEU A 391 -1.99 20.71 -13.63
N ARG A 392 -2.41 20.22 -12.46
CA ARG A 392 -2.45 20.94 -11.19
C ARG A 392 -1.29 20.54 -10.29
N ALA A 393 -1.03 19.24 -10.18
CA ALA A 393 -0.02 18.68 -9.30
C ALA A 393 0.96 17.78 -10.08
N LEU A 394 2.25 18.05 -9.91
CA LEU A 394 3.33 17.21 -10.45
C LEU A 394 4.17 16.64 -9.31
N TYR A 395 4.21 15.32 -9.15
CA TYR A 395 5.13 14.64 -8.24
C TYR A 395 6.30 14.08 -9.05
N LEU A 396 7.50 14.62 -8.88
CA LEU A 396 8.63 14.35 -9.76
C LEU A 396 9.80 13.74 -9.00
N ASN A 397 10.07 12.46 -9.25
CA ASN A 397 11.29 11.77 -8.85
C ASN A 397 12.14 11.47 -10.09
N VAL A 398 13.28 12.14 -10.22
CA VAL A 398 14.15 12.09 -11.41
C VAL A 398 15.45 11.30 -11.17
N ASP A 399 15.51 10.43 -10.16
CA ASP A 399 16.69 9.59 -9.84
C ASP A 399 18.01 10.38 -9.85
N ILE A 400 17.91 11.63 -9.39
CA ILE A 400 19.08 12.47 -9.20
C ILE A 400 19.69 11.96 -7.90
N THR A 401 20.69 11.10 -8.05
CA THR A 401 21.52 10.60 -6.96
C THR A 401 22.20 11.78 -6.28
N GLU A 402 21.49 12.40 -5.35
CA GLU A 402 22.08 13.20 -4.30
C GLU A 402 23.03 12.22 -3.58
N SER A 403 24.33 12.42 -3.79
CA SER A 403 25.41 11.50 -3.42
C SER A 403 25.11 10.78 -2.11
N SER A 404 24.81 9.48 -2.23
CA SER A 404 24.67 8.49 -1.16
C SER A 404 24.18 9.02 0.20
N TYR A 405 22.93 8.75 0.53
CA TYR A 405 22.41 8.71 1.92
C TYR A 405 23.20 7.67 2.75
N GLN A 406 24.46 7.94 3.06
CA GLN A 406 25.21 7.25 4.10
C GLN A 406 24.94 8.01 5.40
N PHE A 407 23.99 7.49 6.19
CA PHE A 407 23.84 7.74 7.62
C PHE A 407 24.04 9.20 8.08
N GLY A 408 23.09 10.10 7.82
CA GLY A 408 23.11 11.46 8.37
C GLY A 408 21.91 12.32 7.99
N ASN A 409 21.73 13.45 8.68
CA ASN A 409 20.89 14.56 8.21
C ASN A 409 21.32 14.91 6.77
N PRO A 410 20.39 15.21 5.85
CA PRO A 410 20.79 15.79 4.57
C PRO A 410 21.65 17.02 4.87
N GLY A 411 22.86 17.07 4.31
CA GLY A 411 23.70 18.25 4.43
C GLY A 411 22.91 19.48 3.94
N ALA A 412 23.15 20.64 4.55
CA ALA A 412 22.47 21.88 4.15
C ALA A 412 22.55 22.13 2.63
N ASP A 413 23.64 21.70 2.00
CA ASP A 413 23.86 21.79 0.56
C ASP A 413 22.90 20.94 -0.28
N LEU A 414 22.53 19.73 0.17
CA LEU A 414 21.54 18.88 -0.52
C LEU A 414 20.14 19.51 -0.44
N GLU A 415 19.76 19.98 0.75
CA GLU A 415 18.46 20.65 0.91
C GLU A 415 18.37 21.90 0.04
N LYS A 416 19.47 22.66 -0.04
CA LYS A 416 19.59 23.85 -0.89
C LYS A 416 19.47 23.48 -2.36
N ALA A 417 20.26 22.54 -2.88
CA ALA A 417 20.22 22.13 -4.28
C ALA A 417 18.85 21.60 -4.72
N ARG A 418 18.18 20.82 -3.86
CA ARG A 418 16.80 20.37 -4.13
C ARG A 418 15.81 21.54 -4.13
N SER A 419 15.98 22.49 -3.21
CA SER A 419 15.10 23.66 -3.14
C SER A 419 15.26 24.58 -4.34
N GLU A 420 16.49 24.81 -4.79
CA GLU A 420 16.80 25.51 -6.04
C GLU A 420 16.11 24.81 -7.23
N ARG A 421 16.25 23.48 -7.35
CA ARG A 421 15.57 22.70 -8.38
C ARG A 421 14.04 22.81 -8.32
N GLY A 422 13.47 22.73 -7.12
CA GLY A 422 12.02 22.87 -6.93
C GLY A 422 11.50 24.22 -7.43
N LEU A 423 12.22 25.30 -7.11
CA LEU A 423 11.88 26.66 -7.56
C LEU A 423 12.09 26.85 -9.07
N GLU A 424 13.15 26.28 -9.65
CA GLU A 424 13.34 26.28 -11.10
C GLU A 424 12.21 25.56 -11.84
N LEU A 425 11.78 24.40 -11.35
CA LEU A 425 10.63 23.68 -11.91
C LEU A 425 9.33 24.48 -11.81
N VAL A 426 9.06 25.13 -10.67
CA VAL A 426 7.92 26.03 -10.52
C VAL A 426 8.00 27.17 -11.55
N SER A 427 9.19 27.75 -11.77
CA SER A 427 9.35 28.87 -12.70
C SER A 427 8.94 28.53 -14.13
N VAL A 428 9.12 27.27 -14.54
CA VAL A 428 8.68 26.74 -15.84
C VAL A 428 7.17 26.45 -15.81
N LEU A 429 6.72 25.67 -14.82
CA LEU A 429 5.37 25.11 -14.77
C LEU A 429 4.27 26.13 -14.43
N GLN A 430 4.61 27.22 -13.73
CA GLN A 430 3.64 28.27 -13.36
C GLN A 430 3.02 29.00 -14.57
N SER A 431 3.56 28.80 -15.78
CA SER A 431 2.94 29.27 -17.01
C SER A 431 1.64 28.52 -17.35
N GLY A 432 1.44 27.33 -16.76
CA GLY A 432 0.22 26.55 -16.90
C GLY A 432 -0.95 27.18 -16.12
N ALA A 433 -2.10 27.32 -16.76
CA ALA A 433 -3.26 28.04 -16.22
C ALA A 433 -3.82 27.46 -14.90
N TYR A 434 -3.61 26.17 -14.65
CA TYR A 434 -4.15 25.45 -13.49
C TYR A 434 -3.07 24.91 -12.56
N PHE A 435 -1.79 25.22 -12.81
CA PHE A 435 -0.70 24.63 -12.05
C PHE A 435 -0.67 25.14 -10.61
N GLU A 436 -0.60 24.22 -9.63
CA GLU A 436 -0.64 24.52 -8.20
C GLU A 436 0.69 24.24 -7.50
N TYR A 437 1.34 23.11 -7.81
CA TYR A 437 2.64 22.76 -7.22
C TYR A 437 3.40 21.65 -7.95
N VAL A 438 4.71 21.64 -7.72
CA VAL A 438 5.58 20.49 -7.97
C VAL A 438 6.09 19.92 -6.65
N ALA A 439 6.03 18.61 -6.50
CA ALA A 439 6.47 17.87 -5.35
C ALA A 439 7.75 17.10 -5.67
N LEU A 440 8.81 17.30 -4.88
CA LEU A 440 10.06 16.55 -5.00
C LEU A 440 10.24 15.61 -3.81
N PRO A 441 10.76 14.39 -4.02
CA PRO A 441 10.86 13.41 -2.95
C PRO A 441 12.02 13.76 -2.01
N LEU A 442 11.77 13.63 -0.71
CA LEU A 442 12.76 13.49 0.33
C LEU A 442 12.80 12.02 0.73
N HIS A 443 13.91 11.35 0.44
CA HIS A 443 14.09 9.96 0.84
C HIS A 443 14.56 9.91 2.29
N ILE A 444 13.69 9.47 3.21
CA ILE A 444 14.06 9.24 4.60
C ILE A 444 14.21 7.74 4.88
N ARG A 445 14.82 7.41 6.02
CA ARG A 445 15.16 6.02 6.40
C ARG A 445 13.97 5.05 6.33
N SER A 446 12.75 5.53 6.61
CA SER A 446 11.54 4.71 6.74
C SER A 446 10.52 4.87 5.61
N ALA A 447 10.58 5.95 4.83
CA ALA A 447 9.55 6.35 3.86
C ALA A 447 10.11 7.37 2.83
N GLY A 448 9.31 7.72 1.82
CA GLY A 448 9.50 8.95 1.05
C GLY A 448 8.53 10.01 1.55
N ILE A 449 8.97 11.26 1.72
CA ILE A 449 8.10 12.40 1.97
C ILE A 449 8.16 13.31 0.76
N TRP A 450 7.02 13.81 0.29
CA TRP A 450 7.00 14.82 -0.76
C TRP A 450 7.16 16.22 -0.16
N ILE A 451 8.09 17.02 -0.71
CA ILE A 451 8.21 18.45 -0.40
C ILE A 451 7.60 19.22 -1.56
N LEU A 452 6.60 20.05 -1.27
CA LEU A 452 5.83 20.78 -2.28
C LEU A 452 6.45 22.16 -2.48
N TYR A 453 6.55 22.56 -3.73
CA TYR A 453 7.01 23.86 -4.17
C TYR A 453 5.88 24.52 -4.96
N HIS A 454 5.48 25.70 -4.51
CA HIS A 454 4.35 26.43 -5.06
C HIS A 454 4.78 27.70 -5.79
N PRO A 455 3.97 28.18 -6.74
CA PRO A 455 4.10 29.53 -7.29
C PRO A 455 4.06 30.61 -6.20
N ALA A 456 4.67 31.76 -6.48
CA ALA A 456 4.78 32.86 -5.51
C ALA A 456 3.43 33.44 -5.04
N TRP A 457 2.37 33.26 -5.83
CA TRP A 457 1.01 33.70 -5.51
C TRP A 457 0.24 32.70 -4.62
N SER A 458 0.82 31.54 -4.28
CA SER A 458 0.14 30.53 -3.47
C SER A 458 -0.09 30.99 -2.03
N PRO A 459 -1.28 30.75 -1.46
CA PRO A 459 -1.61 31.13 -0.08
C PRO A 459 -0.80 30.33 0.97
N ASN A 460 -0.25 29.17 0.59
CA ASN A 460 0.48 28.28 1.50
C ASN A 460 1.97 28.62 1.62
N GLY A 461 2.41 29.72 1.02
CA GLY A 461 3.82 30.06 0.85
C GLY A 461 4.46 29.25 -0.29
N THR A 462 5.76 29.47 -0.51
CA THR A 462 6.49 28.90 -1.66
C THR A 462 6.94 27.46 -1.46
N VAL A 463 7.08 27.00 -0.21
CA VAL A 463 7.57 25.65 0.11
C VAL A 463 6.79 25.07 1.28
N GLU A 464 6.17 23.92 1.07
CA GLU A 464 5.46 23.16 2.10
C GLU A 464 6.20 21.83 2.37
N ARG A 465 6.69 21.67 3.62
CA ARG A 465 7.48 20.49 4.04
C ARG A 465 6.65 19.36 4.67
N ASN A 466 5.39 19.62 5.01
CA ASN A 466 4.53 18.71 5.75
C ASN A 466 3.42 18.12 4.89
N SER A 467 3.77 17.59 3.71
CA SER A 467 2.79 16.98 2.82
C SER A 467 2.03 15.84 3.53
N PRO A 468 0.68 15.80 3.45
CA PRO A 468 -0.10 14.69 3.98
C PRO A 468 0.08 13.39 3.17
N TYR A 469 0.68 13.47 1.98
CA TYR A 469 0.94 12.34 1.10
C TYR A 469 2.32 11.72 1.40
N ALA A 470 2.37 10.80 2.36
CA ALA A 470 3.58 9.98 2.60
C ALA A 470 3.61 8.77 1.66
N MET A 471 4.76 8.50 1.02
CA MET A 471 4.99 7.36 0.09
C MET A 471 5.28 6.03 0.79
#